data_AF-A0AAJ3KN59-F1
#
_entry.id   AF-A0AAJ3KN59-F1
#
_cell.length_a   1.000
_cell.length_b   1.000
_cell.length_c   1.000
_cell.angle_alpha   90.00
_cell.angle_beta   90.00
_cell.angle_gamma   90.00
#
_symmetry.space_group_name_H-M   'P 1'
#
loop_
_entity.id
_entity.type
_entity.pdbx_description
1 polymer ?
#
loop_
_entity_poly.entity_id
_entity_poly.type
_entity_poly.pdbx_seq_one_letter_code
_entity_poly.pdbx_strand_id
1 'polypeptide(L)'
;ITQGVENKNNFSGLSGLGEINEFYLLFPFWDTVLHTLNGFLAAAIGFSLVDLLNRSERTVFNLSPVFTAIVAFCFSMTIGVVWEFFEFGMDQFLGYDMQKDTVLSAITSVMLNPDGRNIPVTIDQIREVMINGQPLGVGGYLDIGLIDTMEDLFVNFIGAAVFSVIGFFYVRSRGKGVAGRFIPRRKRAERDFLKIAREQSLEESENKEKIQSQKRE
;
A
#
# COMPACT_ATOMS: atom_id res chain seq x y z
N ILE A 1 -28.47 -7.04 -30.97
CA ILE A 1 -27.77 -6.50 -32.16
C ILE A 1 -26.33 -7.00 -32.08
N THR A 2 -26.04 -8.12 -32.74
CA THR A 2 -24.66 -8.54 -33.01
C THR A 2 -24.17 -7.76 -34.23
N GLN A 3 -23.27 -6.81 -34.00
CA GLN A 3 -22.07 -6.50 -34.81
C GLN A 3 -21.52 -5.13 -34.38
N GLY A 4 -20.23 -5.09 -34.02
CA GLY A 4 -19.50 -3.84 -33.83
C GLY A 4 -18.57 -3.76 -32.60
N VAL A 5 -17.91 -4.84 -32.19
CA VAL A 5 -16.68 -4.70 -31.38
C VAL A 5 -15.54 -5.19 -32.26
N GLU A 6 -14.95 -4.24 -32.98
CA GLU A 6 -13.71 -4.44 -33.70
C GLU A 6 -12.60 -4.76 -32.69
N ASN A 7 -12.02 -5.93 -32.92
CA ASN A 7 -10.81 -6.46 -32.36
C ASN A 7 -9.67 -5.41 -32.34
N LYS A 8 -9.41 -4.81 -31.18
CA LYS A 8 -8.18 -4.05 -30.91
C LYS A 8 -7.31 -4.81 -29.90
N ASN A 9 -6.76 -5.93 -30.37
CA ASN A 9 -5.57 -6.51 -29.75
C ASN A 9 -4.34 -5.63 -30.05
N ASN A 10 -3.49 -5.50 -29.02
CA ASN A 10 -2.13 -4.96 -28.98
C ASN A 10 -1.99 -3.49 -28.55
N PHE A 11 -1.75 -3.26 -27.25
CA PHE A 11 -0.48 -2.71 -26.77
C PHE A 11 -0.33 -2.95 -25.25
N SER A 12 0.81 -3.50 -24.86
CA SER A 12 1.11 -4.09 -23.54
C SER A 12 1.88 -3.12 -22.63
N GLY A 13 1.48 -3.06 -21.36
CA GLY A 13 2.22 -2.36 -20.31
C GLY A 13 1.52 -2.47 -18.95
N LEU A 14 1.96 -3.44 -18.14
CA LEU A 14 1.64 -3.65 -16.73
C LEU A 14 0.20 -4.02 -16.29
N SER A 15 -0.87 -3.72 -17.03
CA SER A 15 -2.25 -4.14 -16.68
C SER A 15 -2.59 -5.59 -17.03
N GLY A 16 -1.68 -6.30 -17.72
CA GLY A 16 -2.02 -7.56 -18.38
C GLY A 16 -2.14 -8.81 -17.51
N LEU A 17 -1.65 -8.88 -16.27
CA LEU A 17 -1.52 -10.21 -15.64
C LEU A 17 -2.86 -10.89 -15.29
N GLY A 18 -3.93 -10.15 -15.00
CA GLY A 18 -5.26 -10.72 -14.75
C GLY A 18 -6.07 -10.99 -16.02
N GLU A 19 -5.92 -10.11 -17.02
CA GLU A 19 -6.70 -10.13 -18.26
C GLU A 19 -6.08 -11.01 -19.37
N ILE A 20 -4.76 -11.24 -19.35
CA ILE A 20 -4.02 -11.99 -20.41
C ILE A 20 -4.46 -13.46 -20.55
N ASN A 21 -5.25 -14.01 -19.63
CA ASN A 21 -5.63 -15.43 -19.66
C ASN A 21 -6.98 -15.77 -19.02
N GLU A 22 -7.92 -14.82 -18.92
CA GLU A 22 -9.16 -15.03 -18.15
C GLU A 22 -8.88 -15.48 -16.70
N PHE A 23 -7.78 -15.02 -16.09
CA PHE A 23 -7.34 -15.51 -14.77
C PHE A 23 -8.37 -15.18 -13.68
N TYR A 24 -9.13 -14.11 -13.88
CA TYR A 24 -10.31 -13.73 -13.10
C TYR A 24 -11.45 -14.78 -13.13
N LEU A 25 -11.58 -15.59 -14.19
CA LEU A 25 -12.52 -16.70 -14.27
C LEU A 25 -12.03 -17.94 -13.49
N LEU A 26 -10.71 -18.08 -13.31
CA LEU A 26 -10.09 -19.22 -12.64
C LEU A 26 -9.95 -19.03 -11.13
N PHE A 27 -9.66 -17.80 -10.68
CA PHE A 27 -9.53 -17.44 -9.28
C PHE A 27 -10.36 -16.18 -8.96
N PRO A 28 -11.62 -16.35 -8.54
CA PRO A 28 -12.55 -15.23 -8.32
C PRO A 28 -12.08 -14.18 -7.29
N PHE A 29 -11.15 -14.55 -6.41
CA PHE A 29 -10.63 -13.69 -5.34
C PHE A 29 -9.25 -13.10 -5.66
N TRP A 30 -8.75 -13.27 -6.88
CA TRP A 30 -7.41 -12.81 -7.27
C TRP A 30 -7.24 -11.32 -7.00
N ASP A 31 -8.25 -10.53 -7.39
CA ASP A 31 -8.27 -9.09 -7.22
C ASP A 31 -8.22 -8.69 -5.74
N THR A 32 -9.16 -9.22 -4.96
CA THR A 32 -9.22 -9.05 -3.50
C THR A 32 -7.90 -9.37 -2.79
N VAL A 33 -7.21 -10.44 -3.22
CA VAL A 33 -5.91 -10.84 -2.65
C VAL A 33 -4.83 -9.83 -3.03
N LEU A 34 -4.79 -9.37 -4.28
CA LEU A 34 -3.85 -8.34 -4.72
C LEU A 34 -4.03 -7.05 -3.95
N HIS A 35 -5.26 -6.55 -3.80
CA HIS A 35 -5.53 -5.31 -3.06
C HIS A 35 -5.17 -5.42 -1.57
N THR A 36 -5.45 -6.57 -0.96
CA THR A 36 -5.03 -6.84 0.44
C THR A 36 -3.51 -6.84 0.60
N LEU A 37 -2.79 -7.53 -0.30
CA LEU A 37 -1.33 -7.61 -0.27
C LEU A 37 -0.68 -6.27 -0.61
N ASN A 38 -1.23 -5.52 -1.57
CA ASN A 38 -0.76 -4.19 -1.93
C ASN A 38 -0.88 -3.24 -0.75
N GLY A 39 -2.01 -3.25 -0.02
CA GLY A 39 -2.16 -2.47 1.21
C GLY A 39 -1.16 -2.83 2.30
N PHE A 40 -0.91 -4.12 2.48
CA PHE A 40 0.10 -4.56 3.44
C PHE A 40 1.52 -4.11 3.05
N LEU A 41 1.91 -4.31 1.78
CA LEU A 41 3.26 -4.02 1.28
C LEU A 41 3.52 -2.52 1.14
N ALA A 42 2.56 -1.74 0.67
CA ALA A 42 2.69 -0.29 0.58
C ALA A 42 2.85 0.33 1.98
N ALA A 43 2.10 -0.15 2.99
CA ALA A 43 2.32 0.24 4.37
C ALA A 43 3.74 -0.13 4.86
N ALA A 44 4.28 -1.27 4.44
CA ALA A 44 5.66 -1.67 4.74
C ALA A 44 6.71 -0.74 4.14
N ILE A 45 6.50 -0.31 2.90
CA ILE A 45 7.35 0.67 2.22
C ILE A 45 7.28 2.01 2.94
N GLY A 46 6.07 2.52 3.20
CA GLY A 46 5.86 3.79 3.91
C GLY A 46 6.51 3.78 5.29
N PHE A 47 6.34 2.68 6.03
CA PHE A 47 7.02 2.46 7.32
C PHE A 47 8.55 2.49 7.18
N SER A 48 9.11 1.82 6.18
CA SER A 48 10.55 1.75 5.94
C SER A 48 11.14 3.11 5.59
N LEU A 49 10.42 3.93 4.82
CA LEU A 49 10.80 5.30 4.51
C LEU A 49 10.86 6.16 5.78
N VAL A 50 9.82 6.10 6.62
CA VAL A 50 9.79 6.83 7.89
C VAL A 50 10.90 6.36 8.83
N ASP A 51 11.13 5.06 8.93
CA ASP A 51 12.20 4.50 9.76
C ASP A 51 13.60 4.89 9.26
N LEU A 52 13.82 4.93 7.94
CA LEU A 52 15.10 5.38 7.36
C LEU A 52 15.36 6.85 7.69
N LEU A 53 14.33 7.69 7.59
CA LEU A 53 14.41 9.09 7.99
C LEU A 53 14.71 9.23 9.49
N ASN A 54 14.05 8.44 10.34
CA ASN A 54 14.22 8.46 11.80
C ASN A 54 15.61 7.98 12.27
N ARG A 55 16.39 7.29 11.42
CA ARG A 55 17.76 6.84 11.70
C ARG A 55 18.84 7.84 11.29
N SER A 56 18.50 8.92 10.59
CA SER A 56 19.44 9.95 10.15
C SER A 56 19.85 10.85 11.32
N GLU A 57 21.15 10.95 11.61
CA GLU A 57 21.69 11.85 12.65
C GLU A 57 21.44 13.34 12.35
N ARG A 58 21.03 13.68 11.12
CA ARG A 58 20.62 15.04 10.72
C ARG A 58 19.13 15.33 10.93
N THR A 59 18.33 14.34 11.34
CA THR A 59 16.90 14.54 11.59
C THR A 59 16.65 14.77 13.09
N VAL A 60 15.97 15.86 13.40
CA VAL A 60 15.75 16.35 14.78
C VAL A 60 14.58 15.62 15.47
N PHE A 61 13.80 14.83 14.73
CA PHE A 61 12.54 14.27 15.20
C PHE A 61 12.67 12.77 15.45
N ASN A 62 12.77 12.37 16.72
CA ASN A 62 12.44 11.00 17.13
C ASN A 62 10.93 10.81 16.99
N LEU A 63 10.47 10.37 15.82
CA LEU A 63 9.05 10.17 15.58
C LEU A 63 8.49 9.06 16.49
N SER A 64 7.33 9.32 17.10
CA SER A 64 6.71 8.35 18.00
C SER A 64 6.26 7.10 17.23
N PRO A 65 6.24 5.91 17.87
CA PRO A 65 5.74 4.69 17.24
C PRO A 65 4.34 4.85 16.63
N VAL A 66 3.48 5.64 17.30
CA VAL A 66 2.12 5.94 16.83
C VAL A 66 2.17 6.75 15.54
N PHE A 67 2.99 7.80 15.50
CA PHE A 67 3.11 8.65 14.32
C PHE A 67 3.63 7.85 13.11
N THR A 68 4.64 7.00 13.31
CA THR A 68 5.16 6.14 12.24
C THR A 68 4.09 5.20 11.68
N ALA A 69 3.25 4.60 12.55
CA ALA A 69 2.17 3.73 12.12
C ALA A 69 1.08 4.48 11.34
N ILE A 70 0.71 5.69 11.77
CA ILE A 70 -0.26 6.53 11.04
C ILE A 70 0.29 6.91 9.67
N VAL A 71 1.55 7.34 9.57
CA VAL A 71 2.13 7.71 8.27
C VAL A 71 2.22 6.51 7.33
N ALA A 72 2.62 5.33 7.83
CA ALA A 72 2.64 4.10 7.04
C ALA A 72 1.25 3.74 6.51
N PHE A 73 0.23 3.84 7.37
CA PHE A 73 -1.16 3.61 6.99
C PHE A 73 -1.63 4.59 5.91
N CYS A 74 -1.46 5.89 6.13
CA CYS A 74 -1.89 6.92 5.18
C CYS A 74 -1.16 6.82 3.83
N PHE A 75 0.14 6.51 3.86
CA PHE A 75 0.91 6.25 2.65
C PHE A 75 0.30 5.09 1.84
N SER A 76 -0.01 3.98 2.50
CA SER A 76 -0.65 2.83 1.86
C SER A 76 -2.01 3.16 1.25
N MET A 77 -2.87 3.84 2.00
CA MET A 77 -4.19 4.24 1.52
C MET A 77 -4.10 5.18 0.31
N THR A 78 -3.09 6.05 0.29
CA THR A 78 -2.85 6.96 -0.84
C THR A 78 -2.51 6.19 -2.12
N ILE A 79 -1.66 5.17 -2.01
CA ILE A 79 -1.33 4.30 -3.17
C ILE A 79 -2.58 3.55 -3.64
N GLY A 80 -3.41 3.04 -2.73
CA GLY A 80 -4.68 2.40 -3.07
C GLY A 80 -5.60 3.33 -3.86
N VAL A 81 -5.84 4.56 -3.39
CA VAL A 81 -6.67 5.53 -4.12
C VAL A 81 -6.10 5.89 -5.49
N VAL A 82 -4.78 5.99 -5.63
CA VAL A 82 -4.15 6.25 -6.93
C VAL A 82 -4.37 5.09 -7.90
N TRP A 83 -4.43 3.86 -7.41
CA TRP A 83 -4.76 2.70 -8.22
C TRP A 83 -6.21 2.73 -8.71
N GLU A 84 -7.17 3.04 -7.84
CA GLU A 84 -8.58 3.22 -8.27
C GLU A 84 -8.75 4.31 -9.33
N PHE A 85 -7.99 5.42 -9.22
CA PHE A 85 -7.99 6.46 -10.24
C PHE A 85 -7.42 5.98 -11.57
N PHE A 86 -6.45 5.06 -11.53
CA PHE A 86 -5.92 4.45 -12.73
C PHE A 86 -6.98 3.56 -13.37
N GLU A 87 -7.61 2.65 -12.63
CA GLU A 87 -8.64 1.74 -13.14
C GLU A 87 -9.80 2.50 -13.77
N PHE A 88 -10.40 3.44 -13.02
CA PHE A 88 -11.43 4.31 -13.55
C PHE A 88 -10.97 5.06 -14.80
N GLY A 89 -9.73 5.57 -14.82
CA GLY A 89 -9.17 6.27 -15.97
C GLY A 89 -9.05 5.37 -17.21
N MET A 90 -8.58 4.13 -17.04
CA MET A 90 -8.45 3.17 -18.13
C MET A 90 -9.82 2.79 -18.69
N ASP A 91 -10.82 2.58 -17.83
CA ASP A 91 -12.17 2.23 -18.22
C ASP A 91 -12.84 3.39 -18.99
N GLN A 92 -12.72 4.62 -18.49
CA GLN A 92 -13.32 5.79 -19.12
C GLN A 92 -12.64 6.22 -20.42
N PHE A 93 -11.31 6.19 -20.50
CA PHE A 93 -10.57 6.79 -21.61
C PHE A 93 -10.10 5.78 -22.65
N LEU A 94 -9.89 4.53 -22.27
CA LEU A 94 -9.34 3.49 -23.14
C LEU A 94 -10.32 2.34 -23.39
N GLY A 95 -11.46 2.32 -22.67
CA GLY A 95 -12.51 1.32 -22.85
C GLY A 95 -12.09 -0.07 -22.36
N TYR A 96 -11.24 -0.11 -21.34
CA TYR A 96 -10.97 -1.34 -20.60
C TYR A 96 -12.08 -1.62 -19.58
N ASP A 97 -12.01 -2.80 -18.96
CA ASP A 97 -12.98 -3.29 -17.97
C ASP A 97 -12.22 -3.73 -16.70
N MET A 98 -11.46 -2.77 -16.14
CA MET A 98 -10.65 -2.99 -14.96
C MET A 98 -11.53 -3.10 -13.73
N GLN A 99 -12.48 -2.19 -13.52
CA GLN A 99 -13.44 -2.26 -12.42
C GLN A 99 -14.52 -3.32 -12.69
N LYS A 100 -14.91 -4.11 -11.67
CA LYS A 100 -15.88 -5.20 -11.82
C LYS A 100 -17.33 -4.77 -11.62
N ASP A 101 -18.16 -5.31 -12.51
CA ASP A 101 -19.60 -5.06 -12.48
C ASP A 101 -20.31 -5.76 -11.31
N THR A 102 -21.24 -5.06 -10.68
CA THR A 102 -22.15 -5.62 -9.67
C THR A 102 -23.60 -5.50 -10.09
N VAL A 103 -24.34 -6.62 -10.04
CA VAL A 103 -25.79 -6.62 -10.30
C VAL A 103 -26.56 -6.28 -9.03
N LEU A 104 -27.23 -5.13 -9.02
CA LEU A 104 -28.04 -4.64 -7.93
C LEU A 104 -29.53 -4.88 -8.18
N SER A 105 -30.23 -5.38 -7.16
CA SER A 105 -31.70 -5.55 -7.20
C SER A 105 -32.46 -4.32 -6.70
N ALA A 106 -31.77 -3.34 -6.16
CA ALA A 106 -32.34 -2.08 -5.69
C ALA A 106 -31.31 -0.96 -5.80
N ILE A 107 -31.78 0.24 -6.10
CA ILE A 107 -30.97 1.47 -6.06
C ILE A 107 -31.67 2.51 -5.19
N THR A 108 -30.87 3.34 -4.52
CA THR A 108 -31.39 4.45 -3.71
C THR A 108 -30.66 5.72 -4.10
N SER A 109 -31.39 6.75 -4.52
CA SER A 109 -30.79 8.01 -4.95
C SER A 109 -31.69 9.19 -4.64
N VAL A 110 -31.07 10.32 -4.31
CA VAL A 110 -31.74 11.62 -4.16
C VAL A 110 -32.20 12.15 -5.52
N MET A 111 -31.48 11.82 -6.60
CA MET A 111 -31.83 12.25 -7.96
C MET A 111 -33.20 11.75 -8.41
N LEU A 112 -33.67 10.64 -7.83
CA LEU A 112 -34.97 10.05 -8.12
C LEU A 112 -36.14 10.78 -7.43
N ASN A 113 -35.85 11.77 -6.58
CA ASN A 113 -36.89 12.53 -5.89
C ASN A 113 -37.59 13.49 -6.87
N PRO A 114 -38.90 13.31 -7.13
CA PRO A 114 -39.62 14.13 -8.11
C PRO A 114 -39.78 15.59 -7.68
N ASP A 115 -39.69 15.87 -6.37
CA ASP A 115 -39.84 17.22 -5.81
C ASP A 115 -38.51 17.98 -5.76
N GLY A 116 -37.40 17.39 -6.23
CA GLY A 116 -36.06 18.00 -6.18
C GLY A 116 -35.52 18.19 -4.76
N ARG A 117 -36.06 17.46 -3.78
CA ARG A 117 -35.64 17.53 -2.37
C ARG A 117 -34.46 16.60 -2.11
N ASN A 118 -33.63 16.95 -1.13
CA ASN A 118 -32.53 16.09 -0.66
C ASN A 118 -33.03 14.95 0.25
N ILE A 119 -34.01 14.19 -0.23
CA ILE A 119 -34.60 13.03 0.44
C ILE A 119 -34.45 11.85 -0.52
N PRO A 120 -33.72 10.78 -0.15
CA PRO A 120 -33.47 9.65 -1.03
C PRO A 120 -34.76 8.89 -1.34
N VAL A 121 -34.89 8.45 -2.59
CA VAL A 121 -35.96 7.56 -3.05
C VAL A 121 -35.33 6.23 -3.47
N THR A 122 -35.96 5.13 -3.08
CA THR A 122 -35.52 3.77 -3.40
C THR A 122 -36.40 3.20 -4.50
N ILE A 123 -35.75 2.62 -5.51
CA ILE A 123 -36.38 1.71 -6.47
C ILE A 123 -35.88 0.32 -6.10
N ASP A 124 -36.77 -0.55 -5.65
CA ASP A 124 -36.49 -1.92 -5.27
C ASP A 124 -37.01 -2.91 -6.32
N GLN A 125 -36.63 -4.17 -6.17
CA GLN A 125 -37.07 -5.28 -7.03
C GLN A 125 -36.81 -5.04 -8.52
N ILE A 126 -35.67 -4.42 -8.83
CA ILE A 126 -35.20 -4.26 -10.21
C ILE A 126 -34.88 -5.64 -10.76
N ARG A 127 -35.65 -6.07 -11.75
CA ARG A 127 -35.45 -7.36 -12.43
C ARG A 127 -34.76 -7.21 -13.77
N GLU A 128 -34.91 -6.06 -14.40
CA GLU A 128 -34.45 -5.85 -15.76
C GLU A 128 -34.27 -4.35 -16.03
N VAL A 129 -33.20 -4.01 -16.74
CA VAL A 129 -32.98 -2.66 -17.28
C VAL A 129 -33.14 -2.72 -18.79
N MET A 130 -33.92 -1.80 -19.34
CA MET A 130 -34.18 -1.71 -20.78
C MET A 130 -33.25 -0.68 -21.43
N ILE A 131 -32.45 -1.10 -22.41
CA ILE A 131 -31.59 -0.24 -23.22
C ILE A 131 -32.17 -0.18 -24.63
N ASN A 132 -32.62 1.01 -25.04
CA ASN A 132 -33.25 1.23 -26.36
C ASN A 132 -34.42 0.26 -26.64
N GLY A 133 -35.22 -0.04 -25.61
CA GLY A 133 -36.38 -0.94 -25.72
C GLY A 133 -36.05 -2.43 -25.74
N GLN A 134 -34.79 -2.82 -25.55
CA GLN A 134 -34.36 -4.21 -25.40
C GLN A 134 -33.85 -4.47 -23.99
N PRO A 135 -34.08 -5.67 -23.42
CA PRO A 135 -33.57 -6.00 -22.11
C PRO A 135 -32.04 -6.13 -22.13
N LEU A 136 -31.38 -5.62 -21.09
CA LEU A 136 -29.95 -5.81 -20.87
C LEU A 136 -29.63 -7.28 -20.54
N GLY A 137 -30.53 -7.99 -19.87
CA GLY A 137 -30.43 -9.45 -19.64
C GLY A 137 -29.60 -9.89 -18.43
N VAL A 138 -29.19 -8.96 -17.54
CA VAL A 138 -28.38 -9.27 -16.35
C VAL A 138 -29.20 -9.54 -15.08
N GLY A 139 -30.52 -9.40 -15.12
CA GLY A 139 -31.39 -9.70 -13.98
C GLY A 139 -31.46 -8.61 -12.89
N GLY A 140 -31.01 -7.39 -13.18
CA GLY A 140 -31.00 -6.26 -12.25
C GLY A 140 -30.43 -4.98 -12.87
N TYR A 141 -30.09 -4.01 -12.03
CA TYR A 141 -29.31 -2.82 -12.41
C TYR A 141 -27.82 -3.14 -12.38
N LEU A 142 -27.10 -2.77 -13.44
CA LEU A 142 -25.67 -3.01 -13.55
C LEU A 142 -24.90 -1.79 -13.01
N ASP A 143 -24.20 -1.96 -11.89
CA ASP A 143 -23.26 -0.99 -11.34
C ASP A 143 -21.86 -1.26 -11.91
N ILE A 144 -21.31 -0.27 -12.63
CA ILE A 144 -20.06 -0.40 -13.40
C ILE A 144 -18.83 0.00 -12.58
N GLY A 145 -18.66 -0.62 -11.42
CA GLY A 145 -17.40 -0.52 -10.66
C GLY A 145 -17.42 0.33 -9.38
N LEU A 146 -18.53 0.96 -8.99
CA LEU A 146 -18.57 1.69 -7.72
C LEU A 146 -18.44 0.74 -6.53
N ILE A 147 -19.16 -0.37 -6.55
CA ILE A 147 -19.09 -1.38 -5.48
C ILE A 147 -17.71 -2.03 -5.43
N ASP A 148 -17.12 -2.34 -6.58
CA ASP A 148 -15.79 -2.93 -6.73
C ASP A 148 -14.71 -2.03 -6.13
N THR A 149 -14.62 -0.77 -6.58
CA THR A 149 -13.69 0.21 -6.01
C THR A 149 -13.83 0.38 -4.50
N MET A 150 -15.05 0.34 -3.98
CA MET A 150 -15.27 0.42 -2.54
C MET A 150 -14.82 -0.84 -1.79
N GLU A 151 -15.00 -2.02 -2.39
CA GLU A 151 -14.48 -3.29 -1.87
C GLU A 151 -12.95 -3.29 -1.84
N ASP A 152 -12.32 -2.88 -2.93
CA ASP A 152 -10.87 -2.82 -3.10
C ASP A 152 -10.20 -1.88 -2.12
N LEU A 153 -10.75 -0.68 -1.95
CA LEU A 153 -10.30 0.26 -0.92
C LEU A 153 -10.48 -0.30 0.49
N PHE A 154 -11.52 -1.09 0.74
CA PHE A 154 -11.78 -1.67 2.06
C PHE A 154 -10.81 -2.81 2.39
N VAL A 155 -10.51 -3.68 1.42
CA VAL A 155 -9.55 -4.78 1.63
C VAL A 155 -8.11 -4.25 1.70
N ASN A 156 -7.78 -3.21 0.92
CA ASN A 156 -6.54 -2.46 1.04
C ASN A 156 -6.41 -1.80 2.43
N PHE A 157 -7.50 -1.23 2.96
CA PHE A 157 -7.56 -0.68 4.31
C PHE A 157 -7.22 -1.74 5.36
N ILE A 158 -7.79 -2.95 5.26
CA ILE A 158 -7.51 -4.04 6.21
C ILE A 158 -6.02 -4.40 6.16
N GLY A 159 -5.45 -4.59 4.96
CA GLY A 159 -4.03 -4.89 4.78
C GLY A 159 -3.12 -3.83 5.41
N ALA A 160 -3.41 -2.56 5.13
CA ALA A 160 -2.67 -1.41 5.68
C ALA A 160 -2.80 -1.31 7.21
N ALA A 161 -4.00 -1.51 7.76
CA ALA A 161 -4.24 -1.46 9.20
C ALA A 161 -3.49 -2.56 9.94
N VAL A 162 -3.53 -3.80 9.43
CA VAL A 162 -2.79 -4.93 9.99
C VAL A 162 -1.29 -4.64 10.00
N PHE A 163 -0.73 -4.17 8.88
CA PHE A 163 0.69 -3.82 8.83
C PHE A 163 1.05 -2.72 9.84
N SER A 164 0.25 -1.65 9.89
CA SER A 164 0.54 -0.51 10.77
C SER A 164 0.48 -0.87 12.25
N VAL A 165 -0.39 -1.80 12.67
CA VAL A 165 -0.39 -2.36 14.03
C VAL A 165 0.89 -3.15 14.30
N ILE A 166 1.32 -4.01 13.37
CA ILE A 166 2.57 -4.76 13.48
C ILE A 166 3.77 -3.80 13.56
N GLY A 167 3.82 -2.80 12.68
CA GLY A 167 4.84 -1.76 12.64
C GLY A 167 4.90 -0.94 13.92
N PHE A 168 3.75 -0.58 14.50
CA PHE A 168 3.66 0.10 15.80
C PHE A 168 4.36 -0.71 16.90
N PHE A 169 4.01 -2.00 17.06
CA PHE A 169 4.63 -2.85 18.08
C PHE A 169 6.12 -3.06 17.83
N TYR A 170 6.54 -3.16 16.57
CA TYR A 170 7.95 -3.27 16.20
C TYR A 170 8.75 -2.01 16.61
N VAL A 171 8.25 -0.80 16.34
CA VAL A 171 8.94 0.44 16.79
C VAL A 171 8.86 0.59 18.31
N ARG A 172 7.72 0.26 18.93
CA ARG A 172 7.53 0.36 20.38
C ARG A 172 8.45 -0.58 21.16
N SER A 173 8.75 -1.75 20.61
CA SER A 173 9.64 -2.77 21.20
C SER A 173 11.11 -2.61 20.78
N ARG A 174 11.46 -1.67 19.88
CA ARG A 174 12.85 -1.29 19.62
C ARG A 174 13.54 -0.91 20.93
N GLY A 175 14.46 -1.77 21.37
CA GLY A 175 15.25 -1.57 22.58
C GLY A 175 14.76 -2.30 23.84
N LYS A 176 13.57 -2.94 23.83
CA LYS A 176 13.10 -3.82 24.91
C LYS A 176 12.32 -5.00 24.34
N GLY A 177 12.94 -6.18 24.29
CA GLY A 177 12.32 -7.44 23.85
C GLY A 177 13.30 -8.44 23.23
N VAL A 178 12.82 -9.65 22.91
CA VAL A 178 13.59 -10.80 22.38
C VAL A 178 14.30 -10.47 21.04
N ALA A 179 13.72 -9.56 20.25
CA ALA A 179 14.32 -9.06 19.00
C ALA A 179 15.62 -8.27 19.22
N GLY A 180 15.83 -7.67 20.40
CA GLY A 180 17.10 -7.04 20.77
C GLY A 180 18.26 -8.04 20.95
N ARG A 181 17.96 -9.34 21.00
CA ARG A 181 18.92 -10.45 21.12
C ARG A 181 19.33 -11.03 19.76
N PHE A 182 18.53 -10.79 18.71
CA PHE A 182 18.75 -11.33 17.36
C PHE A 182 19.18 -10.29 16.32
N ILE A 183 18.94 -8.99 16.56
CA ILE A 183 19.36 -7.93 15.64
C ILE A 183 20.77 -7.46 15.99
N PRO A 184 21.79 -7.63 15.11
CA PRO A 184 23.12 -7.13 15.33
C PRO A 184 23.08 -5.60 15.52
N ARG A 185 23.40 -5.14 16.74
CA ARG A 185 23.59 -3.70 16.99
C ARG A 185 24.95 -3.29 16.44
N ARG A 186 25.02 -2.17 15.74
CA ARG A 186 26.30 -1.53 15.38
C ARG A 186 27.07 -1.30 16.68
N LYS A 187 28.27 -1.87 16.82
CA LYS A 187 29.10 -1.74 18.02
C LYS A 187 29.28 -0.26 18.34
N ARG A 188 28.96 0.14 19.58
CA ARG A 188 29.31 1.46 20.12
C ARG A 188 30.84 1.56 20.10
N ALA A 189 31.37 2.71 19.67
CA ALA A 189 32.82 2.94 19.53
C ALA A 189 33.63 2.59 20.81
N GLU A 190 33.01 2.70 21.98
CA GLU A 190 33.58 2.35 23.30
C GLU A 190 33.89 0.86 23.49
N ARG A 191 33.39 -0.05 22.63
CA ARG A 191 33.67 -1.50 22.69
C ARG A 191 34.31 -2.02 21.41
N ASP A 192 34.84 -1.12 20.60
CA ASP A 192 35.60 -1.50 19.40
C ASP A 192 37.04 -1.83 19.78
N PHE A 193 37.29 -3.11 20.08
CA PHE A 193 38.61 -3.62 20.44
C PHE A 193 39.69 -3.22 19.43
N LEU A 194 39.37 -3.07 18.14
CA LEU A 194 40.32 -2.66 17.11
C LEU A 194 40.71 -1.18 17.25
N LYS A 195 39.76 -0.32 17.62
CA LYS A 195 40.02 1.10 17.87
C LYS A 195 40.83 1.29 19.14
N ILE A 196 40.46 0.59 20.22
CA ILE A 196 41.20 0.61 21.49
C ILE A 196 42.63 0.07 21.30
N ALA A 197 42.80 -1.06 20.61
CA ALA A 197 44.12 -1.62 20.35
C ALA A 197 44.97 -0.70 19.47
N ARG A 198 44.36 0.00 18.50
CA ARG A 198 45.06 0.98 17.67
C ARG A 198 45.50 2.19 18.49
N GLU A 199 44.61 2.76 19.31
CA GLU A 199 44.93 3.89 20.20
C GLU A 199 46.02 3.51 21.21
N GLN A 200 45.93 2.32 21.83
CA GLN A 200 46.98 1.80 22.73
C GLN A 200 48.32 1.60 22.00
N SER A 201 48.32 1.05 20.78
CA SER A 201 49.55 0.86 20.01
C SER A 201 50.22 2.19 19.61
N LEU A 202 49.41 3.23 19.34
CA LEU A 202 49.90 4.57 19.02
C LEU A 202 50.49 5.22 20.26
N GLU A 203 49.80 5.18 21.40
CA GLU A 203 50.32 5.67 22.69
C GLU A 203 51.63 4.96 23.08
N GLU A 204 51.72 3.65 22.88
CA GLU A 204 52.92 2.88 23.20
C GLU A 204 54.10 3.23 22.28
N SER A 205 53.82 3.53 21.00
CA SER A 205 54.84 3.99 20.05
C SER A 205 55.35 5.39 20.38
N GLU A 206 54.46 6.34 20.70
CA GLU A 206 54.83 7.70 21.10
C GLU A 206 55.63 7.72 22.41
N ASN A 207 55.27 6.86 23.37
CA ASN A 207 55.97 6.80 24.64
C ASN A 207 57.38 6.19 24.47
N LYS A 208 57.54 5.21 23.58
CA LYS A 208 58.86 4.67 23.21
C LYS A 208 59.74 5.72 22.53
N GLU A 209 59.18 6.53 21.62
CA GLU A 209 59.91 7.62 20.97
C GLU A 209 60.35 8.68 21.98
N LYS A 210 59.49 9.09 22.93
CA LYS A 210 59.83 10.04 23.99
C LYS A 210 60.93 9.53 24.93
N ILE A 211 60.90 8.25 25.30
CA ILE A 211 61.95 7.63 26.11
C ILE A 211 63.27 7.55 25.33
N GLN A 212 63.20 7.34 24.02
CA GLN A 212 64.38 7.22 23.18
C GLN A 212 64.99 8.58 22.81
N SER A 213 64.20 9.66 22.78
CA SER A 213 64.70 11.03 22.63
C SER A 213 65.35 11.55 23.92
N GLN A 214 64.77 11.27 25.09
CA GLN A 214 65.34 11.63 26.40
C GLN A 214 66.66 10.90 26.73
N LYS A 215 66.94 9.76 26.10
CA LYS A 215 68.22 9.04 26.23
C LYS A 215 69.31 9.52 25.26
N ARG A 216 68.99 10.44 24.34
CA ARG A 216 69.92 10.99 23.34
C ARG A 216 70.38 12.42 23.67
N GLU A 217 69.90 12.98 24.77
CA GLU A 217 70.40 14.21 25.41
C GLU A 217 71.32 13.87 26.58
#